data_AF-A0A5K7Z9U8-F1
#
_entry.id   AF-A0A5K7Z9U8-F1
#
_cell.length_a   1.000
_cell.length_b   1.000
_cell.length_c   1.000
_cell.angle_alpha   90.00
_cell.angle_beta   90.00
_cell.angle_gamma   90.00
#
_symmetry.space_group_name_H-M   'P 1'
#
loop_
_entity.id
_entity.type
_entity.pdbx_description
1 polymer ?
#
loop_
_entity_poly.entity_id
_entity_poly.type
_entity_poly.pdbx_seq_one_letter_code
_entity_poly.pdbx_strand_id
1 'polypeptide(L)' 'MMEKARNTMIARCHLKESETVRQWIVPRCPWCGKRHVHGAGRIEDNPLDYLGHRTAHCHDGSFHDYVLVAID' A
#
# COMPACT_ATOMS: atom_id res chain seq x y z
N MET A 1 4.76 0.91 -31.69
CA MET A 1 4.32 1.53 -30.41
C MET A 1 5.39 1.23 -29.38
N MET A 2 6.13 2.23 -28.91
CA MET A 2 7.08 2.04 -27.81
C MET A 2 6.26 2.00 -26.51
N GLU A 3 6.15 0.80 -25.93
CA GLU A 3 5.59 0.62 -24.60
C GLU A 3 6.54 1.30 -23.60
N LYS A 4 6.13 2.45 -23.06
CA LYS A 4 6.88 3.10 -21.99
C LYS A 4 6.77 2.18 -20.77
N ALA A 5 7.87 1.54 -20.38
CA ALA A 5 7.96 0.83 -19.10
C ALA A 5 7.48 1.79 -18.00
N ARG A 6 6.30 1.54 -17.44
CA ARG A 6 5.86 2.27 -16.25
C ARG A 6 6.80 1.83 -15.14
N ASN A 7 7.64 2.73 -14.65
CA ASN A 7 8.33 2.52 -13.38
C ASN A 7 7.25 2.45 -12.31
N THR A 8 6.76 1.24 -12.03
CA THR A 8 5.82 0.99 -10.96
C THR A 8 6.51 1.28 -9.63
N MET A 9 5.97 2.24 -8.89
CA MET A 9 6.50 2.55 -7.58
C MET A 9 6.16 1.42 -6.59
N ILE A 10 7.14 1.06 -5.76
CA ILE A 10 6.96 0.08 -4.69
C ILE A 10 6.81 0.84 -3.37
N ALA A 11 5.75 0.53 -2.64
CA ALA A 11 5.50 1.00 -1.29
C ALA A 11 5.71 -0.17 -0.31
N ARG A 12 6.81 -0.10 0.45
CA ARG A 12 7.08 -1.07 1.51
C ARG A 12 6.12 -0.85 2.68
N CYS A 13 5.54 -1.90 3.22
CA CYS A 13 4.62 -1.82 4.34
C CYS A 13 4.83 -2.92 5.37
N HIS A 14 4.44 -2.67 6.62
CA HIS A 14 4.31 -3.70 7.65
C HIS A 14 2.85 -3.86 8.02
N LEU A 15 2.50 -5.06 8.50
CA LEU A 15 1.18 -5.35 9.00
C LEU A 15 1.03 -4.78 10.40
N LYS A 16 -0.08 -4.08 10.64
CA LYS A 16 -0.52 -3.72 11.99
C LYS A 16 -1.85 -4.42 12.24
N GLU A 17 -1.87 -5.25 13.27
CA GLU A 17 -3.07 -6.00 13.68
C GLU A 17 -3.51 -5.60 15.09
N SER A 18 -4.81 -5.59 15.29
CA SER A 18 -5.48 -5.61 16.59
C SER A 18 -6.54 -6.71 16.59
N GLU A 19 -7.28 -6.84 17.69
CA GLU A 19 -8.39 -7.80 17.80
C GLU A 19 -9.49 -7.59 16.76
N THR A 20 -9.60 -6.39 16.19
CA THR A 20 -10.73 -6.00 15.33
C THR A 20 -10.33 -5.41 13.98
N VAL A 21 -9.05 -5.07 13.79
CA VAL A 21 -8.59 -4.35 12.59
C VAL A 21 -7.24 -4.89 12.12
N ARG A 22 -7.11 -5.06 10.80
CA ARG A 22 -5.82 -5.29 10.12
C ARG A 22 -5.56 -4.22 9.08
N GLN A 23 -4.35 -3.66 9.12
CA GLN A 23 -3.94 -2.57 8.26
C GLN A 23 -2.50 -2.75 7.76
N TRP A 24 -2.31 -2.54 6.47
CA TRP A 24 -0.99 -2.34 5.89
C TRP A 24 -0.56 -0.89 6.11
N ILE A 25 0.54 -0.71 6.83
CA ILE A 25 1.10 0.60 7.14
C ILE A 25 2.29 0.85 6.21
N VAL A 26 2.14 1.84 5.32
CA VAL A 26 3.23 2.36 4.50
C VAL A 26 3.86 3.52 5.28
N PRO A 27 5.04 3.39 5.90
CA PRO A 27 5.64 4.46 6.70
C PRO A 27 5.98 5.69 5.85
N ARG A 28 6.37 5.49 4.59
CA ARG A 28 6.71 6.56 3.65
C ARG A 28 6.19 6.25 2.25
N CYS A 29 5.14 6.96 1.84
CA CYS A 29 4.61 6.90 0.48
C CYS A 29 5.71 7.29 -0.52
N PRO A 30 5.91 6.52 -1.60
CA PRO A 30 6.92 6.84 -2.62
C PRO A 30 6.61 8.13 -3.40
N TRP A 31 5.38 8.63 -3.35
CA TRP A 31 4.93 9.83 -4.05
C TRP A 31 5.01 11.08 -3.16
N CYS A 32 4.24 11.12 -2.07
CA CYS A 32 4.14 12.31 -1.21
C CYS A 32 5.08 12.28 0.00
N GLY A 33 5.78 11.16 0.25
CA GLY A 33 6.68 11.00 1.39
C GLY A 33 6.00 10.89 2.76
N LYS A 34 4.66 10.85 2.84
CA LYS A 34 3.90 10.75 4.10
C LYS A 34 3.46 9.30 4.39
N ARG A 35 3.03 9.03 5.64
CA ARG A 35 2.52 7.72 6.05
C ARG A 35 1.14 7.46 5.46
N HIS A 36 0.94 6.30 4.84
CA HIS A 36 -0.35 5.85 4.33
C HIS A 36 -0.83 4.55 5.02
N VAL A 37 -2.14 4.32 4.98
CA VAL A 37 -2.79 3.13 5.55
C VAL A 37 -3.66 2.49 4.48
N HIS A 38 -3.57 1.16 4.39
CA HIS A 38 -4.39 0.34 3.50
C HIS A 38 -5.08 -0.77 4.30
N GLY A 39 -6.31 -1.12 3.91
CA GLY A 39 -6.98 -2.28 4.49
C GLY A 39 -6.26 -3.58 4.13
N ALA A 40 -6.10 -4.45 5.13
CA ALA A 40 -5.45 -5.76 5.01
C ALA A 40 -6.44 -6.93 5.22
N GLY A 41 -7.68 -6.74 4.78
CA GLY A 41 -8.78 -7.70 4.99
C GLY A 41 -9.39 -7.67 6.39
N ARG A 42 -10.31 -8.58 6.63
CA ARG A 42 -10.91 -8.87 7.94
C ARG A 42 -9.97 -9.77 8.78
N ILE A 43 -10.37 -10.06 10.02
CA ILE A 43 -9.58 -10.88 10.96
C ILE A 43 -9.49 -12.34 10.49
N GLU A 44 -10.51 -12.82 9.77
CA GLU A 44 -10.58 -14.16 9.20
C GLU A 44 -9.84 -14.30 7.85
N ASP A 45 -9.52 -13.19 7.19
CA ASP A 45 -8.87 -13.20 5.88
C ASP A 45 -7.35 -13.37 5.97
N ASN A 46 -6.73 -13.91 4.93
CA ASN A 46 -5.28 -13.87 4.80
C ASN A 46 -4.83 -12.44 4.38
N PRO A 47 -4.10 -11.70 5.22
CA PRO A 47 -3.74 -10.30 4.92
C PRO A 47 -2.86 -10.16 3.68
N LEU A 48 -2.12 -11.21 3.30
CA LEU A 48 -1.24 -11.21 2.12
C LEU A 48 -2.02 -11.06 0.81
N ASP A 49 -3.29 -11.48 0.78
CA ASP A 49 -4.17 -11.35 -0.39
C ASP A 49 -4.51 -9.87 -0.69
N TYR A 50 -4.21 -8.96 0.26
CA TYR A 50 -4.44 -7.52 0.16
C TYR A 50 -3.16 -6.73 -0.16
N LEU A 51 -2.06 -7.40 -0.47
CA LEU A 51 -0.86 -6.77 -1.05
C LEU A 51 -1.05 -6.52 -2.55
N GLY A 52 -0.01 -6.02 -3.24
CA GLY A 52 -0.08 -5.77 -4.68
C GLY A 52 -0.55 -4.36 -5.04
N HIS A 53 -1.18 -4.20 -6.20
CA HIS A 53 -1.55 -2.88 -6.75
C HIS A 53 -2.60 -2.17 -5.89
N ARG A 54 -2.31 -0.93 -5.49
CA ARG A 54 -3.22 -0.08 -4.71
C ARG A 54 -3.12 1.37 -5.16
N THR A 55 -4.26 2.07 -5.08
CA THR A 55 -4.31 3.51 -5.25
C THR A 55 -4.10 4.20 -3.91
N ALA A 56 -3.16 5.13 -3.89
CA ALA A 56 -2.78 5.94 -2.74
C ALA A 56 -3.51 7.28 -2.78
N HIS A 57 -4.14 7.65 -1.67
CA HIS A 57 -4.75 8.98 -1.51
C HIS A 57 -3.72 9.84 -0.79
N CYS A 58 -2.94 10.59 -1.56
CA CYS A 58 -1.87 11.42 -1.02
C CYS A 58 -2.44 12.62 -0.25
N HIS A 59 -1.64 13.14 0.69
CA HIS A 59 -2.04 14.23 1.57
C HIS A 59 -2.35 15.54 0.84
N ASP A 60 -1.76 15.74 -0.34
CA ASP A 60 -2.03 16.88 -1.22
C ASP A 60 -3.32 16.73 -2.06
N GLY A 61 -4.10 15.65 -1.83
CA GLY A 61 -5.33 15.36 -2.55
C GLY A 61 -5.12 14.63 -3.89
N SER A 62 -3.88 14.34 -4.28
CA SER A 62 -3.57 13.57 -5.49
C SER A 62 -3.80 12.06 -5.28
N PHE A 63 -4.03 11.36 -6.39
CA PHE A 63 -4.18 9.91 -6.43
C PHE A 63 -3.04 9.32 -7.24
N HIS A 64 -2.34 8.35 -6.67
CA HIS A 64 -1.23 7.68 -7.34
C HIS A 64 -1.25 6.18 -7.09
N ASP A 65 -0.93 5.40 -8.10
CA ASP A 65 -0.82 3.95 -7.94
C ASP A 65 0.59 3.54 -7.48
N TYR A 66 0.65 2.51 -6.65
CA TYR A 66 1.87 1.79 -6.32
C TYR A 66 1.58 0.32 -6.02
N VAL A 67 2.63 -0.49 -5.89
CA VAL A 67 2.55 -1.88 -5.42
C VAL A 67 2.94 -1.93 -3.95
N LEU A 68 2.04 -2.42 -3.10
CA LEU A 68 2.34 -2.76 -1.71
C LEU A 68 3.17 -4.05 -1.65
N VAL A 69 4.29 -3.98 -0.95
CA VAL A 69 5.15 -5.14 -0.66
C VAL A 69 5.39 -5.19 0.84
N ALA A 70 5.05 -6.31 1.47
CA ALA A 70 5.34 -6.53 2.88
C ALA A 70 6.86 -6.55 3.11
N ILE A 71 7.29 -5.94 4.21
CA ILE A 71 8.64 -6.09 4.73
C ILE A 71 8.54 -6.81 6.08
N ASP A 72 9.30 -7.89 6.17
CA ASP A 72 9.44 -8.78 7.33
C ASP A 72 9.84 -8.03 8.61
#